data_AF-A0A077RET5-F1
#
_entry.id   AF-A0A077RET5-F1
#
_cell.length_a   1.000
_cell.length_b   1.000
_cell.length_c   1.000
_cell.angle_alpha   90.00
_cell.angle_beta   90.00
_cell.angle_gamma   90.00
#
_symmetry.space_group_name_H-M   'P 1'
#
loop_
_entity.id
_entity.type
_entity.pdbx_description
1 polymer ?
#
loop_
_entity_poly.entity_id
_entity_poly.type
_entity_poly.pdbx_seq_one_letter_code
_entity_poly.pdbx_strand_id
1 'polypeptide(L)'
;MLPRNIGVDVEYTREDKPPQIAAVLQLCVEDLVLVYHITAATKWPKELRPLLQEKKLYTFVGFCIGGDKEKLKLPGLEINPDKYVDLQRKWRVPNNGKKWQSLAEFAGSLIHPSYKEMKQKIDRKSDHLLWGDSPLPNKLIEYAAKDAYVTYEAWKKIEITKEGLELWQEAEDHWDDPYYWGY
;
A
#
# COMPACT_ATOMS: atom_id res chain seq x y z
N MET A 1 11.90 -4.67 16.01
CA MET A 1 12.07 -5.68 14.91
C MET A 1 11.26 -5.17 13.73
N LEU A 2 11.84 -4.93 12.54
CA LEU A 2 11.08 -4.33 11.43
C LEU A 2 9.88 -5.22 11.06
N PRO A 3 8.65 -4.69 11.09
CA PRO A 3 7.48 -5.52 10.85
C PRO A 3 7.44 -5.97 9.38
N ARG A 4 7.06 -7.22 9.18
CA ARG A 4 7.00 -7.85 7.87
C ARG A 4 5.73 -7.39 7.18
N ASN A 5 5.85 -6.36 6.34
CA ASN A 5 4.73 -5.77 5.64
C ASN A 5 4.91 -5.88 4.14
N ILE A 6 3.79 -5.92 3.42
CA ILE A 6 3.75 -5.85 1.95
C ILE A 6 2.85 -4.68 1.58
N GLY A 7 3.40 -3.67 0.91
CA GLY A 7 2.59 -2.60 0.32
C GLY A 7 1.71 -3.18 -0.78
N VAL A 8 0.43 -2.81 -0.81
CA VAL A 8 -0.52 -3.32 -1.79
C VAL A 8 -1.39 -2.20 -2.31
N ASP A 9 -1.71 -2.31 -3.59
CA ASP A 9 -2.73 -1.52 -4.27
C ASP A 9 -3.40 -2.39 -5.34
N VAL A 10 -4.51 -1.92 -5.92
CA VAL A 10 -5.17 -2.58 -7.05
C VAL A 10 -5.74 -1.54 -8.01
N GLU A 11 -5.46 -1.70 -9.30
CA GLU A 11 -6.11 -0.91 -10.36
C GLU A 11 -7.17 -1.74 -11.09
N TYR A 12 -8.21 -1.08 -11.54
CA TYR A 12 -9.42 -1.74 -12.02
C TYR A 12 -9.61 -1.57 -13.53
N THR A 13 -10.39 -2.47 -14.13
CA THR A 13 -10.84 -2.28 -15.51
C THR A 13 -11.67 -0.99 -15.64
N ARG A 14 -11.92 -0.58 -16.88
CA ARG A 14 -12.66 0.64 -17.19
C ARG A 14 -14.10 0.60 -16.66
N GLU A 15 -14.51 1.67 -15.99
CA GLU A 15 -15.83 1.80 -15.33
C GLU A 15 -16.99 1.87 -16.34
N ASP A 16 -16.74 2.40 -17.54
CA ASP A 16 -17.70 2.51 -18.64
C ASP A 16 -18.03 1.16 -19.31
N LYS A 17 -17.34 0.07 -18.92
CA LYS A 17 -17.66 -1.30 -19.35
C LYS A 17 -17.82 -2.24 -18.13
N PRO A 18 -18.97 -2.20 -17.44
CA PRO A 18 -19.21 -3.07 -16.29
C PRO A 18 -19.34 -4.55 -16.70
N PRO A 19 -19.07 -5.50 -15.78
CA PRO A 19 -18.64 -5.28 -14.41
C PRO A 19 -17.16 -4.86 -14.34
N GLN A 20 -16.87 -3.92 -13.44
CA GLN A 20 -15.51 -3.48 -13.20
C GLN A 20 -14.78 -4.47 -12.26
N ILE A 21 -13.66 -5.03 -12.70
CA ILE A 21 -12.88 -6.07 -11.99
C ILE A 21 -11.44 -5.59 -11.71
N ALA A 22 -10.72 -6.31 -10.85
CA ALA A 22 -9.28 -6.07 -10.67
C ALA A 22 -8.51 -6.36 -11.97
N ALA A 23 -7.74 -5.39 -12.43
CA ALA A 23 -6.95 -5.45 -13.66
C ALA A 23 -5.47 -5.59 -13.38
N VAL A 24 -4.95 -4.86 -12.39
CA VAL A 24 -3.55 -4.91 -11.98
C VAL A 24 -3.49 -5.03 -10.46
N LEU A 25 -2.67 -5.95 -9.97
CA LEU A 25 -2.31 -6.07 -8.56
C LEU A 25 -0.87 -5.60 -8.38
N GLN A 26 -0.65 -4.71 -7.43
CA GLN A 26 0.68 -4.21 -7.09
C GLN A 26 1.08 -4.73 -5.70
N LEU A 27 2.29 -5.27 -5.58
CA LEU A 27 2.85 -5.73 -4.30
C LEU A 27 4.26 -5.15 -4.12
N CYS A 28 4.55 -4.56 -2.97
CA CYS A 28 5.84 -3.95 -2.66
C CYS A 28 6.45 -4.50 -1.38
N VAL A 29 7.74 -4.86 -1.43
CA VAL A 29 8.57 -5.12 -0.27
C VAL A 29 9.88 -4.37 -0.46
N GLU A 30 10.17 -3.46 0.45
CA GLU A 30 11.33 -2.56 0.36
C GLU A 30 11.31 -1.76 -0.95
N ASP A 31 12.32 -1.91 -1.79
CA ASP A 31 12.45 -1.26 -3.10
C ASP A 31 11.97 -2.14 -4.27
N LEU A 32 11.53 -3.38 -3.99
CA LEU A 32 11.05 -4.32 -4.99
C LEU A 32 9.53 -4.23 -5.13
N VAL A 33 9.08 -3.88 -6.34
CA VAL A 33 7.65 -3.80 -6.68
C VAL A 33 7.29 -4.77 -7.78
N LEU A 34 6.35 -5.68 -7.50
CA LEU A 34 5.67 -6.50 -8.47
C LEU A 34 4.45 -5.75 -9.00
N VAL A 35 4.37 -5.54 -10.31
CA VAL A 35 3.16 -5.08 -11.00
C VAL A 35 2.60 -6.26 -11.80
N TYR A 36 1.57 -6.91 -11.26
CA TYR A 36 0.99 -8.12 -11.84
C TYR A 36 -0.29 -7.79 -12.62
N HIS A 37 -0.23 -7.92 -13.95
CA HIS A 37 -1.33 -7.62 -14.85
C HIS A 37 -2.32 -8.80 -14.92
N ILE A 38 -3.32 -8.78 -14.03
CA ILE A 38 -4.33 -9.83 -13.85
C ILE A 38 -5.06 -10.15 -15.16
N THR A 39 -5.52 -9.13 -15.88
CA THR A 39 -6.32 -9.29 -17.11
C THR A 39 -5.53 -9.86 -18.29
N ALA A 40 -4.20 -9.72 -18.28
CA ALA A 40 -3.33 -10.32 -19.29
C ALA A 40 -2.85 -11.73 -18.92
N ALA A 41 -3.05 -12.17 -17.67
CA ALA A 41 -2.51 -13.44 -17.19
C ALA A 41 -3.29 -14.63 -17.76
N THR A 42 -2.62 -15.45 -18.58
CA THR A 42 -3.19 -16.71 -19.08
C THR A 42 -3.09 -17.86 -18.07
N LYS A 43 -2.23 -17.72 -17.06
CA LYS A 43 -2.02 -18.66 -15.96
C LYS A 43 -1.67 -17.89 -14.69
N TRP A 44 -2.17 -18.36 -13.56
CA TRP A 44 -1.84 -17.80 -12.25
C TRP A 44 -0.53 -18.40 -11.73
N PRO A 45 0.37 -17.59 -11.15
CA PRO A 45 1.46 -18.12 -10.34
C PRO A 45 0.89 -18.96 -9.20
N LYS A 46 1.40 -20.19 -9.03
CA LYS A 46 0.90 -21.13 -8.01
C LYS A 46 0.91 -20.53 -6.59
N GLU A 47 1.93 -19.73 -6.30
CA GLU A 47 2.14 -19.13 -4.99
C GLU A 47 1.38 -17.82 -4.76
N LEU A 48 0.73 -17.22 -5.77
CA LEU A 48 0.08 -15.92 -5.61
C LEU A 48 -1.11 -15.98 -4.63
N ARG A 49 -1.97 -17.00 -4.76
CA ARG A 49 -3.11 -17.17 -3.83
C ARG A 49 -2.66 -17.54 -2.42
N PRO A 50 -1.76 -18.52 -2.20
CA PRO A 50 -1.16 -18.76 -0.89
C PRO A 50 -0.55 -17.50 -0.27
N LEU A 51 0.17 -16.71 -1.07
CA LEU A 51 0.76 -15.46 -0.62
C LEU A 51 -0.31 -14.50 -0.07
N LEU A 52 -1.37 -14.25 -0.83
CA LEU A 52 -2.45 -13.33 -0.44
C LEU A 52 -3.27 -13.83 0.75
N GLN A 53 -3.31 -15.15 0.97
CA GLN A 53 -4.02 -15.81 2.07
C GLN A 53 -3.15 -16.16 3.29
N GLU A 54 -1.88 -15.72 3.32
CA GLU A 54 -0.97 -15.96 4.44
C GLU A 54 -1.56 -15.47 5.77
N LYS A 55 -1.24 -16.16 6.87
CA LYS A 55 -1.87 -15.94 8.20
C LYS A 55 -0.90 -15.46 9.27
N LYS A 56 0.39 -15.74 9.12
CA LYS A 56 1.40 -15.59 10.16
C LYS A 56 2.38 -14.49 9.81
N LEU A 57 3.05 -14.60 8.67
CA LEU A 57 4.35 -13.94 8.48
C LEU A 57 4.27 -12.46 8.16
N TYR A 58 3.29 -12.00 7.37
CA TYR A 58 3.24 -10.61 6.95
C TYR A 58 1.82 -10.05 6.91
N THR A 59 1.73 -8.73 6.91
CA THR A 59 0.50 -7.96 6.82
C THR A 59 0.51 -7.12 5.55
N PHE A 60 -0.60 -7.11 4.82
CA PHE A 60 -0.76 -6.28 3.64
C PHE A 60 -1.16 -4.87 4.02
N VAL A 61 -0.49 -3.87 3.47
CA VAL A 61 -0.73 -2.47 3.81
C VAL A 61 -1.16 -1.73 2.56
N GLY A 62 -2.42 -1.32 2.52
CA GLY A 62 -2.98 -0.55 1.42
C GLY A 62 -3.59 0.75 1.90
N PHE A 63 -3.98 1.59 0.96
CA PHE A 63 -4.58 2.90 1.24
C PHE A 63 -6.01 2.93 0.73
N CYS A 64 -6.99 3.02 1.63
CA CYS A 64 -8.40 2.86 1.26
C CYS A 64 -8.72 1.48 0.66
N ILE A 65 -8.00 0.44 1.10
CA ILE A 65 -7.97 -0.93 0.54
C ILE A 65 -9.31 -1.68 0.56
N GLY A 66 -10.36 -1.11 1.18
CA GLY A 66 -11.69 -1.74 1.23
C GLY A 66 -12.24 -2.06 -0.16
N GLY A 67 -12.11 -1.14 -1.12
CA GLY A 67 -12.53 -1.35 -2.50
C GLY A 67 -11.71 -2.45 -3.20
N ASP A 68 -10.39 -2.41 -3.02
CA ASP A 68 -9.45 -3.35 -3.64
C ASP A 68 -9.78 -4.79 -3.27
N LYS A 69 -10.02 -5.03 -1.98
CA LYS A 69 -10.40 -6.36 -1.50
C LYS A 69 -11.66 -6.88 -2.15
N GLU A 70 -12.66 -6.04 -2.37
CA GLU A 70 -13.90 -6.45 -3.04
C GLU A 70 -13.64 -6.78 -4.52
N LYS A 71 -12.80 -6.00 -5.21
CA LYS A 71 -12.44 -6.25 -6.61
C LYS A 71 -11.61 -7.51 -6.80
N LEU A 72 -10.80 -7.88 -5.81
CA LEU A 72 -9.98 -9.09 -5.81
C LEU A 72 -10.77 -10.39 -5.57
N LYS A 73 -12.02 -10.33 -5.10
CA LYS A 73 -12.87 -11.53 -4.93
C LYS A 73 -13.21 -12.22 -6.25
N LEU A 74 -13.56 -11.44 -7.27
CA LEU A 74 -13.95 -11.99 -8.57
C LEU A 74 -12.86 -12.86 -9.22
N PRO A 75 -11.57 -12.44 -9.26
CA PRO A 75 -10.49 -13.32 -9.74
C PRO A 75 -10.04 -14.40 -8.73
N GLY A 76 -10.62 -14.44 -7.53
CA GLY A 76 -10.22 -15.34 -6.44
C GLY A 76 -8.80 -15.04 -5.94
N LEU A 77 -8.48 -13.75 -5.79
CA LEU A 77 -7.20 -13.22 -5.30
C LEU A 77 -7.41 -12.43 -4.01
N GLU A 78 -8.36 -12.83 -3.18
CA GLU A 78 -8.64 -12.12 -1.93
C GLU A 78 -7.38 -12.02 -1.06
N ILE A 79 -7.19 -10.84 -0.48
CA ILE A 79 -6.28 -10.65 0.64
C ILE A 79 -6.95 -11.21 1.89
N ASN A 80 -6.19 -11.95 2.70
CA ASN A 80 -6.66 -12.46 3.98
C ASN A 80 -7.33 -11.34 4.81
N PRO A 81 -8.59 -11.50 5.22
CA PRO A 81 -9.33 -10.47 5.94
C PRO A 81 -8.74 -10.08 7.29
N ASP A 82 -7.88 -10.92 7.89
CA ASP A 82 -7.26 -10.66 9.19
C ASP A 82 -5.83 -10.09 9.07
N LYS A 83 -5.29 -10.02 7.84
CA LYS A 83 -3.88 -9.65 7.58
C LYS A 83 -3.77 -8.43 6.69
N TYR A 84 -4.55 -7.38 6.99
CA TYR A 84 -4.42 -6.11 6.30
C TYR A 84 -4.49 -4.88 7.22
N VAL A 85 -3.89 -3.80 6.75
CA VAL A 85 -3.95 -2.45 7.32
C VAL A 85 -4.48 -1.49 6.26
N ASP A 86 -5.51 -0.72 6.63
CA ASP A 86 -5.97 0.43 5.84
C ASP A 86 -5.31 1.70 6.39
N LEU A 87 -4.29 2.19 5.70
CA LEU A 87 -3.54 3.40 6.07
C LEU A 87 -4.44 4.61 6.23
N GLN A 88 -5.42 4.78 5.33
CA GLN A 88 -6.35 5.89 5.37
C GLN A 88 -7.22 5.87 6.65
N ARG A 89 -7.34 4.74 7.34
CA ARG A 89 -8.04 4.65 8.63
C ARG A 89 -7.11 4.68 9.84
N LYS A 90 -5.88 4.19 9.69
CA LYS A 90 -4.94 3.97 10.81
C LYS A 90 -4.03 5.16 11.11
N TRP A 91 -3.86 6.10 10.17
CA TRP A 91 -2.99 7.25 10.37
C TRP A 91 -3.57 8.53 9.76
N ARG A 92 -3.14 9.67 10.27
CA ARG A 92 -3.52 11.00 9.79
C ARG A 92 -2.27 11.84 9.61
N VAL A 93 -2.20 12.56 8.50
CA VAL A 93 -1.25 13.67 8.33
C VAL A 93 -2.04 15.00 8.32
N PRO A 94 -1.40 16.17 8.49
CA PRO A 94 -2.10 17.46 8.40
C PRO A 94 -2.94 17.56 7.11
N ASN A 95 -4.23 17.91 7.23
CA ASN A 95 -5.19 17.83 6.12
C ASN A 95 -6.17 19.01 5.99
N ASN A 96 -5.93 20.12 6.68
CA ASN A 96 -6.82 21.29 6.67
C ASN A 96 -8.31 20.93 6.95
N GLY A 97 -8.56 19.97 7.84
CA GLY A 97 -9.91 19.53 8.21
C GLY A 97 -10.65 18.63 7.22
N LYS A 98 -10.06 18.28 6.06
CA LYS A 98 -10.68 17.31 5.14
C LYS A 98 -10.78 15.93 5.80
N LYS A 99 -11.92 15.24 5.60
CA LYS A 99 -12.17 13.88 6.14
C LYS A 99 -11.25 12.82 5.55
N TRP A 100 -10.96 12.93 4.25
CA TRP A 100 -10.18 11.97 3.47
C TRP A 100 -8.92 12.63 2.89
N GLN A 101 -7.89 11.84 2.66
CA GLN A 101 -6.60 12.27 2.10
C GLN A 101 -6.35 11.51 0.83
N SER A 102 -5.83 12.17 -0.20
CA SER A 102 -5.26 11.43 -1.31
C SER A 102 -3.96 10.75 -0.89
N LEU A 103 -3.64 9.62 -1.51
CA LEU A 103 -2.36 8.93 -1.30
C LEU A 103 -1.16 9.84 -1.56
N ALA A 104 -1.24 10.72 -2.56
CA ALA A 104 -0.19 11.69 -2.89
C ALA A 104 0.00 12.76 -1.81
N GLU A 105 -1.08 13.31 -1.24
CA GLU A 105 -0.99 14.23 -0.09
C GLU A 105 -0.40 13.53 1.14
N PHE A 106 -0.82 12.28 1.37
CA PHE A 106 -0.35 11.46 2.48
C PHE A 106 1.16 11.17 2.37
N ALA A 107 1.60 10.63 1.23
CA ALA A 107 3.00 10.35 0.92
C ALA A 107 3.85 11.63 0.91
N GLY A 108 3.31 12.72 0.35
CA GLY A 108 3.94 14.04 0.32
C GLY A 108 4.23 14.61 1.70
N SER A 109 3.44 14.24 2.71
CA SER A 109 3.58 14.73 4.09
C SER A 109 4.45 13.81 4.95
N LEU A 110 4.35 12.49 4.75
CA LEU A 110 4.99 11.49 5.60
C LEU A 110 6.33 10.98 5.06
N ILE A 111 6.48 10.90 3.74
CA ILE A 111 7.68 10.33 3.09
C ILE A 111 8.58 11.47 2.61
N HIS A 112 8.12 12.24 1.62
CA HIS A 112 8.86 13.36 1.05
C HIS A 112 7.95 14.25 0.19
N PRO A 113 8.10 15.59 0.20
CA PRO A 113 7.23 16.51 -0.56
C PRO A 113 7.11 16.23 -2.06
N SER A 114 8.13 15.63 -2.68
CA SER A 114 8.10 15.25 -4.11
C SER A 114 6.97 14.27 -4.46
N TYR A 115 6.46 13.50 -3.50
CA TYR A 115 5.35 12.58 -3.76
C TYR A 115 4.00 13.26 -3.96
N LYS A 116 3.87 14.57 -3.65
CA LYS A 116 2.63 15.33 -3.96
C LYS A 116 2.30 15.32 -5.45
N GLU A 117 3.32 15.17 -6.29
CA GLU A 117 3.21 15.21 -7.75
C GLU A 117 3.32 13.81 -8.39
N MET A 118 3.38 12.74 -7.58
CA MET A 118 3.68 11.38 -8.05
C MET A 118 2.73 10.84 -9.12
N LYS A 119 1.50 11.38 -9.17
CA LYS A 119 0.40 10.97 -10.07
C LYS A 119 0.20 11.89 -11.28
N GLN A 120 1.02 12.92 -11.47
CA GLN A 120 0.78 13.95 -12.51
C GLN A 120 1.14 13.53 -13.93
N LYS A 121 1.93 12.45 -14.11
CA LYS A 121 2.36 11.98 -15.44
C LYS A 121 1.28 11.21 -16.23
N ILE A 122 0.12 10.96 -15.63
CA ILE A 122 -0.98 10.21 -16.26
C ILE A 122 -2.21 11.10 -16.45
N ASP A 123 -2.90 10.93 -17.57
CA ASP A 123 -4.21 11.55 -17.79
C ASP A 123 -5.30 10.71 -17.09
N ARG A 124 -5.98 11.33 -16.13
CA ARG A 124 -7.00 10.64 -15.30
C ARG A 124 -8.20 10.11 -16.09
N LYS A 125 -8.43 10.59 -17.31
CA LYS A 125 -9.57 10.19 -18.15
C LYS A 125 -9.16 9.14 -19.18
N SER A 126 -8.14 9.41 -19.98
CA SER A 126 -7.76 8.50 -21.07
C SER A 126 -6.93 7.33 -20.57
N ASP A 127 -5.99 7.55 -19.65
CA ASP A 127 -5.03 6.52 -19.27
C ASP A 127 -5.64 5.48 -18.31
N HIS A 128 -6.55 5.91 -17.44
CA HIS A 128 -7.28 5.00 -16.53
C HIS A 128 -8.18 4.00 -17.26
N LEU A 129 -8.45 4.20 -18.56
CA LEU A 129 -9.22 3.24 -19.37
C LEU A 129 -8.37 2.06 -19.85
N LEU A 130 -7.05 2.13 -19.70
CA LEU A 130 -6.09 1.21 -20.30
C LEU A 130 -5.59 0.13 -19.32
N TRP A 131 -6.04 0.13 -18.07
CA TRP A 131 -5.58 -0.83 -17.06
C TRP A 131 -5.81 -2.30 -17.42
N GLY A 132 -6.86 -2.58 -18.21
CA GLY A 132 -7.16 -3.91 -18.70
C GLY A 132 -6.49 -4.27 -20.03
N ASP A 133 -5.84 -3.30 -20.68
CA ASP A 133 -5.30 -3.46 -22.04
C ASP A 133 -3.85 -3.95 -22.00
N SER A 134 -3.54 -4.97 -22.81
CA SER A 134 -2.22 -5.59 -22.90
C SER A 134 -1.52 -5.24 -24.23
N PRO A 135 -0.22 -4.87 -24.21
CA PRO A 135 0.64 -4.70 -23.05
C PRO A 135 0.31 -3.45 -22.23
N LEU A 136 0.58 -3.49 -20.92
CA LEU A 136 0.37 -2.33 -20.05
C LEU A 136 1.39 -1.23 -20.39
N PRO A 137 0.98 0.01 -20.67
CA PRO A 137 1.91 1.10 -20.97
C PRO A 137 2.91 1.37 -19.85
N ASN A 138 4.17 1.68 -20.19
CA ASN A 138 5.24 1.93 -19.20
C ASN A 138 4.86 2.99 -18.15
N LYS A 139 4.12 4.04 -18.54
CA LYS A 139 3.64 5.07 -17.61
C LYS A 139 2.68 4.52 -16.54
N LEU A 140 1.87 3.52 -16.90
CA LEU A 140 0.95 2.85 -15.97
C LEU A 140 1.71 1.86 -15.08
N ILE A 141 2.75 1.21 -15.59
CA ILE A 141 3.67 0.41 -14.77
C ILE A 141 4.37 1.30 -13.73
N GLU A 142 4.92 2.44 -14.13
CA GLU A 142 5.57 3.40 -13.21
C GLU A 142 4.58 3.92 -12.16
N TYR A 143 3.37 4.28 -12.58
CA TYR A 143 2.32 4.74 -11.67
C TYR A 143 1.94 3.66 -10.65
N ALA A 144 1.64 2.45 -11.12
CA ALA A 144 1.25 1.31 -10.30
C ALA A 144 2.36 0.97 -9.28
N ALA A 145 3.61 0.97 -9.74
CA ALA A 145 4.74 0.69 -8.87
C ALA A 145 4.86 1.72 -7.74
N LYS A 146 4.66 3.01 -8.05
CA LYS A 146 4.69 4.07 -7.04
C LYS A 146 3.59 3.92 -6.00
N ASP A 147 2.38 3.54 -6.39
CA ASP A 147 1.26 3.41 -5.45
C ASP A 147 1.53 2.34 -4.38
N ALA A 148 2.00 1.16 -4.75
CA ALA A 148 2.40 0.14 -3.77
C ALA A 148 3.66 0.52 -2.97
N TYR A 149 4.62 1.20 -3.59
CA TYR A 149 5.82 1.66 -2.88
C TYR A 149 5.48 2.66 -1.77
N VAL A 150 4.66 3.68 -2.07
CA VAL A 150 4.36 4.70 -1.06
C VAL A 150 3.51 4.16 0.08
N THR A 151 2.66 3.15 -0.14
CA THR A 151 1.92 2.50 0.96
C THR A 151 2.87 1.71 1.86
N TYR A 152 3.80 0.95 1.29
CA TYR A 152 4.85 0.25 2.04
C TYR A 152 5.70 1.22 2.86
N GLU A 153 6.31 2.21 2.20
CA GLU A 153 7.28 3.12 2.83
C GLU A 153 6.63 4.01 3.89
N ALA A 154 5.38 4.45 3.65
CA ALA A 154 4.63 5.20 4.64
C ALA A 154 4.41 4.38 5.92
N TRP A 155 4.00 3.12 5.79
CA TRP A 155 3.76 2.27 6.95
C TRP A 155 5.03 1.96 7.72
N LYS A 156 6.12 1.65 7.01
CA LYS A 156 7.44 1.47 7.60
C LYS A 156 7.85 2.68 8.45
N LYS A 157 7.68 3.90 7.93
CA LYS A 157 7.96 5.13 8.68
C LYS A 157 7.07 5.29 9.90
N ILE A 158 5.78 4.95 9.80
CA ILE A 158 4.84 5.01 10.92
C ILE A 158 5.28 4.06 12.03
N GLU A 159 5.65 2.83 11.70
CA GLU A 159 6.06 1.84 12.69
C GLU A 159 7.37 2.24 13.38
N ILE A 160 8.38 2.68 12.62
CA ILE A 160 9.63 3.21 13.17
C ILE A 160 9.35 4.40 14.11
N THR A 161 8.44 5.29 13.72
CA THR A 161 8.09 6.46 14.55
C THR A 161 7.42 6.05 15.86
N LYS A 162 6.54 5.04 15.84
CA LYS A 162 5.88 4.54 17.06
C LYS A 162 6.87 3.85 17.98
N GLU A 163 7.70 2.94 17.46
CA GLU A 163 8.74 2.25 18.22
C GLU A 163 9.71 3.28 18.83
N GLY A 164 10.13 4.28 18.06
CA GLY A 164 10.98 5.36 18.55
C GLY A 164 10.33 6.22 19.64
N LEU A 165 9.03 6.50 19.56
CA LEU A 165 8.30 7.23 20.59
C LEU A 165 8.20 6.44 21.90
N GLU A 166 7.92 5.14 21.83
CA GLU A 166 7.87 4.25 22.99
C GLU A 166 9.23 4.18 23.69
N LEU A 167 10.31 3.98 22.92
CA LEU A 167 11.68 3.94 23.45
C LEU A 167 12.12 5.29 24.04
N TRP A 168 11.71 6.40 23.42
CA TRP A 168 12.01 7.74 23.94
C TRP A 168 11.29 7.97 25.28
N GLN A 169 10.03 7.57 25.40
CA GLN A 169 9.28 7.67 26.67
C GLN A 169 9.90 6.82 27.77
N GLU A 170 10.27 5.57 27.46
CA GLU A 170 10.98 4.70 28.40
C GLU A 170 12.29 5.33 28.88
N ALA A 171 13.07 5.89 27.97
CA ALA A 171 14.32 6.55 28.31
C ALA A 171 14.11 7.78 29.20
N GLU A 172 13.08 8.60 28.96
CA GLU A 172 12.75 9.76 29.80
C GLU A 172 12.28 9.34 31.20
N ASP A 173 11.40 8.33 31.30
CA ASP A 173 10.82 7.88 32.57
C ASP A 173 11.86 7.25 33.50
N HIS A 174 12.93 6.67 32.92
CA HIS A 174 13.93 5.90 33.65
C HIS A 174 15.34 6.48 33.61
N TRP A 175 15.54 7.68 33.05
CA TRP A 175 16.87 8.27 32.87
C TRP A 175 17.68 8.33 34.17
N ASP A 176 17.07 8.80 35.25
CA ASP A 176 17.71 8.98 36.56
C ASP A 176 17.51 7.77 37.49
N ASP A 177 16.90 6.67 37.05
CA ASP A 177 16.71 5.47 37.88
C ASP A 177 17.97 4.57 37.86
N PRO A 178 18.74 4.51 38.96
CA PRO A 178 19.99 3.76 39.01
C PRO A 178 19.80 2.23 38.97
N TYR A 179 18.58 1.73 39.15
CA TYR A 179 18.27 0.30 39.14
C TYR A 179 17.63 -0.18 37.84
N TYR A 180 17.15 0.74 37.00
CA TYR A 180 16.43 0.39 35.77
C TYR A 180 17.34 -0.17 34.68
N TRP A 181 18.49 0.47 34.47
CA TRP A 181 19.41 0.12 33.39
C TRP A 181 20.26 -1.13 33.66
N GLY A 182 20.16 -1.70 34.86
CA GLY A 182 20.93 -2.88 35.27
C GLY A 182 22.44 -2.61 35.29
N TYR A 183 22.99 -2.27 36.45
CA TYR A 183 24.43 -2.38 36.72
C TYR A 183 24.77 -3.78 37.26
#